data_AF-A0A163XD17-F1
#
_entry.id   AF-A0A163XD17-F1
#
_cell.length_a   1.000
_cell.length_b   1.000
_cell.length_c   1.000
_cell.angle_alpha   90.00
_cell.angle_beta   90.00
_cell.angle_gamma   90.00
#
_symmetry.space_group_name_H-M   'P 1'
#
loop_
_entity.id
_entity.type
_entity.pdbx_description
1 polymer ?
#
loop_
_entity_poly.entity_id
_entity_poly.type
_entity_poly.pdbx_seq_one_letter_code
_entity_poly.pdbx_strand_id
1 'polypeptide(L)'
;MPTDYDAPRRTEADDVSEDSLEELKARRNEAASAVVDVDESESAESFELPGADLSGEELSVRVIPKQADEFTCSSCFLVQHRSRLASEKNGVMICTDCAA
;
A
#
# COMPACT_ATOMS: atom_id res chain seq x y z
N MET A 1 -9.89 -23.58 -9.79
CA MET A 1 -11.34 -23.27 -9.70
C MET A 1 -11.48 -22.20 -8.64
N PRO A 2 -12.03 -21.02 -8.95
CA PRO A 2 -12.23 -19.96 -7.95
C PRO A 2 -13.45 -20.31 -7.10
N THR A 3 -13.25 -20.40 -5.79
CA THR A 3 -14.33 -20.55 -4.82
C THR A 3 -15.05 -19.21 -4.72
N ASP A 4 -16.32 -19.17 -5.12
CA ASP A 4 -17.16 -17.96 -5.05
C ASP A 4 -17.68 -17.79 -3.62
N TYR A 5 -17.30 -16.67 -3.00
CA TYR A 5 -17.57 -16.33 -1.60
C TYR A 5 -18.72 -15.31 -1.45
N ASP A 6 -19.57 -15.14 -2.46
CA ASP A 6 -20.69 -14.17 -2.43
C ASP A 6 -22.04 -14.77 -1.97
N ALA A 7 -21.99 -15.73 -1.03
CA ALA A 7 -23.20 -16.30 -0.44
C ALA A 7 -23.70 -15.41 0.71
N PRO A 8 -24.94 -14.86 0.65
CA PRO A 8 -25.47 -14.02 1.71
C PRO A 8 -25.61 -14.80 3.01
N ARG A 9 -25.02 -14.28 4.10
CA ARG A 9 -25.07 -14.91 5.43
C ARG A 9 -26.52 -14.95 5.93
N ARG A 10 -26.99 -16.15 6.26
CA ARG A 10 -28.28 -16.36 6.92
C ARG A 10 -28.30 -15.73 8.31
N THR A 11 -29.36 -14.99 8.61
CA THR A 11 -29.62 -14.23 9.85
C THR A 11 -30.15 -15.12 10.98
N GLU A 12 -29.59 -16.32 11.16
CA GLU A 12 -30.02 -17.28 12.20
C GLU A 12 -28.96 -17.45 13.31
N ALA A 13 -28.01 -16.51 13.38
CA ALA A 13 -26.95 -16.44 14.40
C ALA A 13 -27.20 -15.39 15.50
N ASP A 14 -28.28 -14.60 15.44
CA ASP A 14 -28.48 -13.46 16.35
C ASP A 14 -28.88 -13.91 17.76
N ASP A 15 -29.72 -14.94 17.89
CA ASP A 15 -30.31 -15.39 19.17
C ASP A 15 -29.36 -16.27 20.02
N VAL A 16 -28.43 -16.99 19.39
CA VAL A 16 -27.41 -17.83 20.08
C VAL A 16 -26.20 -16.99 20.54
N SER A 17 -26.04 -15.79 19.99
CA SER A 17 -24.89 -14.92 20.23
C SER A 17 -24.99 -14.13 21.54
N GLU A 18 -26.20 -13.81 22.01
CA GLU A 18 -26.42 -12.95 23.18
C GLU A 18 -25.98 -13.64 24.50
N ASP A 19 -26.31 -14.93 24.68
CA ASP A 19 -25.97 -15.69 25.90
C ASP A 19 -24.45 -15.95 26.00
N SER A 20 -23.78 -16.17 24.86
CA SER A 20 -22.31 -16.30 24.80
C SER A 20 -21.58 -14.99 25.10
N LEU A 21 -22.16 -13.84 24.71
CA LEU A 21 -21.56 -12.52 24.92
C LEU A 21 -21.55 -12.10 26.39
N GLU A 22 -22.59 -12.45 27.15
CA GLU A 22 -22.63 -12.17 28.59
C GLU A 22 -21.62 -12.99 29.39
N GLU A 23 -21.47 -14.28 29.07
CA GLU A 23 -20.47 -15.13 29.72
C GLU A 23 -19.03 -14.67 29.39
N LEU A 24 -18.79 -14.22 28.15
CA LEU A 24 -17.53 -13.61 27.73
C LEU A 24 -17.26 -12.27 28.44
N LYS A 25 -18.29 -11.46 28.74
CA LYS A 25 -18.15 -10.20 29.50
C LYS A 25 -17.74 -10.44 30.94
N ALA A 26 -18.32 -11.44 31.60
CA ALA A 26 -17.97 -11.79 32.98
C ALA A 26 -16.50 -12.24 33.09
N ARG A 27 -16.06 -13.13 32.19
CA ARG A 27 -14.66 -13.60 32.14
C ARG A 27 -13.68 -12.48 31.78
N ARG A 28 -14.09 -11.52 30.94
CA ARG A 28 -13.26 -10.35 30.57
C ARG A 28 -12.98 -9.45 31.77
N ASN A 29 -13.93 -9.32 32.70
CA ASN A 29 -13.81 -8.44 33.86
C ASN A 29 -12.82 -9.02 34.90
N GLU A 30 -12.78 -10.34 35.08
CA GLU A 30 -11.82 -11.00 35.97
C GLU A 30 -10.38 -11.03 35.39
N ALA A 31 -10.22 -11.12 34.07
CA ALA A 31 -8.90 -11.19 33.43
C ALA A 31 -8.24 -9.81 33.18
N ALA A 32 -9.00 -8.71 33.23
CA ALA A 32 -8.52 -7.38 32.83
C ALA A 32 -7.59 -6.69 33.84
N SER A 33 -7.46 -7.19 35.09
CA SER A 33 -6.71 -6.48 36.14
C SER A 33 -5.26 -6.93 36.33
N ALA A 34 -4.79 -8.02 35.69
CA ALA A 34 -3.47 -8.59 35.97
C ALA A 34 -2.47 -8.55 34.80
N VAL A 35 -2.89 -8.13 33.60
CA VAL A 35 -2.07 -8.17 32.37
C VAL A 35 -1.84 -6.77 31.77
N VAL A 36 -2.41 -5.72 32.37
CA VAL A 36 -2.46 -4.36 31.80
C VAL A 36 -1.59 -3.39 32.62
N ASP A 37 -0.35 -3.79 32.89
CA ASP A 37 0.70 -2.89 33.40
C ASP A 37 2.02 -3.19 32.67
N VAL A 38 1.92 -3.33 31.36
CA VAL A 38 3.04 -3.20 30.44
C VAL A 38 2.69 -2.00 29.59
N ASP A 39 3.49 -0.95 29.70
CA ASP A 39 3.32 0.26 28.94
C ASP A 39 3.42 -0.08 27.43
N GLU A 40 2.34 0.12 26.69
CA GLU A 40 2.26 -0.17 25.24
C GLU A 40 3.32 0.60 24.45
N SER A 41 3.83 1.73 24.97
CA SER A 41 4.90 2.47 24.30
C SER A 41 6.24 1.75 24.39
N GLU A 42 6.61 1.18 25.54
CA GLU A 42 7.86 0.41 25.70
C GLU A 42 7.88 -0.86 24.83
N SER A 43 6.71 -1.49 24.62
CA SER A 43 6.59 -2.69 23.77
C SER A 43 6.64 -2.37 22.28
N ALA A 44 6.19 -1.18 21.87
CA ALA A 44 6.15 -0.75 20.48
C ALA A 44 7.49 -0.17 19.99
N GLU A 45 8.29 0.43 20.88
CA GLU A 45 9.56 1.07 20.53
C GLU A 45 10.70 0.06 20.28
N SER A 46 10.62 -1.16 20.82
CA SER A 46 11.68 -2.18 20.67
C SER A 46 11.42 -3.19 19.55
N PHE A 47 10.29 -3.13 18.84
CA PHE A 47 9.95 -4.10 17.79
C PHE A 47 10.41 -3.61 16.41
N GLU A 48 11.71 -3.77 16.14
CA GLU A 48 12.26 -3.54 14.80
C GLU A 48 11.77 -4.63 13.84
N LEU A 49 10.94 -4.23 12.88
CA LEU A 49 10.47 -5.12 11.83
C LEU A 49 11.66 -5.62 10.99
N PRO A 50 11.75 -6.93 10.66
CA PRO A 50 12.78 -7.42 9.76
C PRO A 50 12.68 -6.70 8.41
N GLY A 51 13.73 -5.94 8.06
CA GLY A 51 13.78 -5.10 6.85
C GLY A 51 13.54 -3.59 7.07
N ALA A 52 13.37 -3.12 8.31
CA ALA A 52 13.23 -1.69 8.61
C ALA A 52 14.56 -0.93 8.52
N ASP A 53 15.69 -1.59 8.77
CA ASP A 53 17.02 -0.99 8.63
C ASP A 53 17.55 -1.10 7.19
N LEU A 54 17.26 -0.07 6.39
CA LEU A 54 17.81 0.12 5.05
C LEU A 54 19.10 0.97 5.07
N SER A 55 19.65 1.29 6.25
CA SER A 55 20.81 2.19 6.37
C SER A 55 22.10 1.60 5.77
N GLY A 56 22.16 0.27 5.59
CA GLY A 56 23.26 -0.45 4.95
C GLY A 56 23.02 -0.82 3.48
N GLU A 57 21.87 -0.49 2.89
CA GLU A 57 21.51 -0.93 1.54
C GLU A 57 21.72 0.19 0.50
N GLU A 58 22.80 0.08 -0.27
CA GLU A 58 23.10 1.02 -1.36
C GLU A 58 22.31 0.62 -2.64
N LEU A 59 21.25 1.36 -2.94
CA LEU A 59 20.50 1.17 -4.19
C LEU A 59 21.32 1.68 -5.39
N SER A 60 22.11 0.79 -6.00
CA SER A 60 22.88 1.12 -7.20
C SER A 60 21.97 1.21 -8.44
N VAL A 61 21.39 2.37 -8.71
CA VAL A 61 20.57 2.61 -9.91
C VAL A 61 21.46 3.08 -11.06
N ARG A 62 21.47 2.33 -12.17
CA ARG A 62 22.15 2.76 -13.40
C ARG A 62 21.30 3.80 -14.12
N VAL A 63 21.78 5.03 -14.20
CA VAL A 63 21.15 6.09 -15.01
C VAL A 63 21.53 5.88 -16.48
N ILE A 64 20.53 5.68 -17.34
CA ILE A 64 20.73 5.62 -18.80
C ILE A 64 20.34 6.99 -19.36
N PRO A 65 21.26 7.72 -20.03
CA PRO A 65 20.92 8.98 -20.66
C PRO A 65 19.99 8.76 -21.86
N LYS A 66 19.16 9.78 -22.12
CA LYS A 66 18.26 9.85 -23.27
C LYS A 66 19.01 9.53 -24.57
N GLN A 67 18.52 8.55 -25.34
CA GLN A 67 19.11 8.20 -26.63
C GLN A 67 18.86 9.31 -27.68
N ALA A 68 19.55 9.23 -28.82
CA ALA A 68 19.47 10.23 -29.88
C ALA A 68 18.07 10.33 -30.51
N ASP A 69 17.32 9.24 -30.48
CA ASP A 69 15.98 9.06 -31.03
C ASP A 69 14.87 9.17 -29.99
N GLU A 70 15.17 9.61 -28.77
CA GLU A 70 14.19 9.78 -27.68
C GLU A 70 13.99 11.26 -27.29
N PHE A 71 12.86 11.58 -26.70
CA PHE A 71 12.54 12.88 -26.11
C PHE A 71 11.72 12.75 -24.82
N THR A 72 11.79 13.75 -23.94
CA THR A 72 10.96 13.83 -22.74
C THR A 72 9.75 14.71 -23.04
N CYS A 73 8.54 14.15 -22.92
CA CYS A 73 7.32 14.92 -23.11
C CYS A 73 7.14 15.92 -21.97
N SER A 74 6.88 17.19 -22.28
CA SER A 74 6.68 18.23 -21.25
C SER A 74 5.34 18.16 -20.51
N SER A 75 4.42 17.29 -20.95
CA SER A 75 3.11 17.10 -20.31
C SER A 75 3.08 15.89 -19.38
N CYS A 76 3.53 14.71 -19.84
CA CYS A 76 3.54 13.49 -19.03
C CYS A 76 4.91 13.14 -18.43
N PHE A 77 5.97 13.88 -18.76
CA PHE A 77 7.35 13.67 -18.28
C PHE A 77 7.97 12.31 -18.59
N LEU A 78 7.32 11.50 -19.44
CA LEU A 78 7.86 10.22 -19.89
C LEU A 78 8.83 10.41 -21.06
N VAL A 79 9.88 9.58 -21.08
CA VAL A 79 10.76 9.43 -22.24
C VAL A 79 10.02 8.61 -23.29
N GLN A 80 9.96 9.14 -24.51
CA GLN A 80 9.29 8.53 -25.66
C GLN A 80 10.23 8.55 -26.86
N HIS A 81 10.06 7.58 -27.77
CA HIS A 81 10.74 7.62 -29.05
C HIS A 81 10.19 8.75 -29.93
N ARG A 82 11.04 9.40 -30.73
CA ARG A 82 10.73 10.53 -31.62
C ARG A 82 9.58 10.28 -32.58
N SER A 83 9.27 9.03 -32.88
CA SER A 83 8.09 8.67 -33.69
C SER A 83 6.76 9.03 -33.03
N ARG A 84 6.75 9.26 -31.72
CA ARG A 84 5.59 9.72 -30.93
C ARG A 84 5.59 11.23 -30.69
N LEU A 85 6.50 11.99 -31.31
CA LEU A 85 6.51 13.46 -31.20
C LEU A 85 5.34 14.03 -32.00
N ALA A 86 4.43 14.75 -31.33
CA ALA A 86 3.28 15.37 -31.97
C ALA A 86 3.52 16.85 -32.28
N SER A 87 4.16 17.58 -31.36
CA SER A 87 4.47 18.99 -31.54
C SER A 87 5.74 19.37 -30.80
N GLU A 88 6.51 20.25 -31.42
CA GLU A 88 7.66 20.92 -30.83
C GLU A 88 7.50 22.42 -31.03
N LYS A 89 7.42 23.19 -29.94
CA LYS A 89 7.37 24.65 -29.99
C LYS A 89 8.21 25.25 -28.88
N ASN A 90 9.16 26.12 -29.24
CA ASN A 90 10.05 26.80 -28.28
C ASN A 90 10.79 25.83 -27.33
N GLY A 91 11.19 24.65 -27.82
CA GLY A 91 11.85 23.62 -27.00
C GLY A 91 10.91 22.80 -26.11
N VAL A 92 9.60 23.03 -26.19
CA VAL A 92 8.57 22.20 -25.53
C VAL A 92 8.18 21.09 -26.50
N MET A 93 8.48 19.84 -26.15
CA MET A 93 8.14 18.65 -26.93
C MET A 93 6.95 17.93 -26.28
N ILE A 94 5.92 17.65 -27.06
CA ILE A 94 4.69 16.99 -26.58
C ILE A 94 4.48 15.68 -27.37
N CYS A 95 4.17 14.58 -26.67
CA CYS A 95 3.87 13.31 -27.30
C CYS A 95 2.45 13.25 -27.87
N THR A 96 2.21 12.34 -28.80
CA THR A 96 0.89 12.10 -29.42
C THR A 96 -0.22 11.86 -28.40
N ASP A 97 0.08 11.17 -27.30
CA ASP A 97 -0.91 10.86 -26.26
C ASP A 97 -1.32 12.12 -25.45
N CYS A 98 -0.42 13.10 -25.32
CA CYS A 98 -0.71 14.36 -24.61
C CYS A 98 -1.22 15.48 -25.54
N ALA A 99 -1.10 15.29 -26.85
CA ALA A 99 -1.64 16.22 -27.86
C ALA A 99 -3.06 15.84 -28.33
N ALA A 100 -3.56 14.67 -27.91
CA ALA A 100 -4.90 14.17 -28.19
C ALA A 100 -5.98 14.85 -27.33
#